data_AF-A0A1M5GDV7-F1
#
_entry.id   AF-A0A1M5GDV7-F1
#
_cell.length_a   1.000
_cell.length_b   1.000
_cell.length_c   1.000
_cell.angle_alpha   90.00
_cell.angle_beta   90.00
_cell.angle_gamma   90.00
#
_symmetry.space_group_name_H-M   'P 1'
#
loop_
_entity.id
_entity.type
_entity.pdbx_description
1 polymer ?
#
loop_
_entity_poly.entity_id
_entity_poly.type
_entity_poly.pdbx_seq_one_letter_code
_entity_poly.pdbx_strand_id
1 'polypeptide(L)'
;MGEVARIKGVQLALSKMKELNTKNYPAFLMGDFNSEPETAQIAEIKKVMDDTKDVSKEKPFGPSGTFNDFKHNEPVTLLLDYIFISKNSGLTVQKHAVLSDSKDLKYPSDHLPVFIEID
;
A
#
# COMPACT_ATOMS: atom_id res chain seq x y z
N MET A 1 -12.57 16.75 -0.07
CA MET A 1 -11.54 17.76 0.33
C MET A 1 -10.20 17.05 0.51
N GLY A 2 -9.06 17.72 0.26
CA GLY A 2 -7.72 17.17 0.54
C GLY A 2 -6.93 16.58 -0.63
N GLU A 3 -7.41 16.62 -1.87
CA GLU A 3 -6.67 16.06 -3.03
C GLU A 3 -5.32 16.73 -3.26
N VAL A 4 -5.28 18.08 -3.26
CA VAL A 4 -4.03 18.85 -3.36
C VAL A 4 -3.07 18.48 -2.23
N ALA A 5 -3.59 18.27 -1.01
CA ALA A 5 -2.77 17.89 0.14
C ALA A 5 -2.18 16.48 -0.02
N ARG A 6 -2.94 15.51 -0.55
CA ARG A 6 -2.44 14.15 -0.81
C ARG A 6 -1.36 14.12 -1.88
N ILE A 7 -1.56 14.84 -2.99
CA ILE A 7 -0.55 14.98 -4.05
C ILE A 7 0.72 15.63 -3.48
N LYS A 8 0.60 16.75 -2.78
CA LYS A 8 1.75 17.44 -2.19
C LYS A 8 2.43 16.63 -1.08
N GLY A 9 1.67 15.87 -0.30
CA GLY A 9 2.18 14.97 0.73
C GLY A 9 3.04 13.85 0.15
N VAL A 10 2.55 13.18 -0.90
CA VAL A 10 3.31 12.17 -1.64
C VAL A 10 4.57 12.77 -2.26
N GLN A 11 4.47 13.93 -2.92
CA GLN A 11 5.62 14.63 -3.49
C GLN A 11 6.69 14.94 -2.43
N LEU A 12 6.28 15.43 -1.27
CA LEU A 12 7.17 15.72 -0.16
C LEU A 12 7.83 14.44 0.38
N ALA A 13 7.05 13.38 0.59
CA ALA A 13 7.57 12.10 1.07
C ALA A 13 8.62 11.52 0.12
N LEU A 14 8.32 11.46 -1.18
CA LEU A 14 9.26 10.98 -2.21
C LEU A 14 10.52 11.86 -2.28
N SER A 15 10.37 13.18 -2.22
CA SER A 15 11.52 14.11 -2.18
C SER A 15 12.39 13.86 -0.95
N LYS A 16 11.79 13.65 0.23
CA LYS A 16 12.52 13.39 1.47
C LYS A 16 13.21 12.04 1.47
N MET A 17 12.57 11.00 0.94
CA MET A 17 13.22 9.71 0.74
C MET A 17 14.48 9.84 -0.13
N LYS A 18 14.39 10.58 -1.25
CA LYS A 18 15.53 10.83 -2.14
C LYS A 18 16.64 11.65 -1.46
N GLU A 19 16.29 12.68 -0.70
CA GLU A 19 17.23 13.53 0.05
C GLU A 19 18.00 12.73 1.11
N LEU A 20 17.30 11.87 1.86
CA LEU A 20 17.88 11.12 2.98
C LEU A 20 18.62 9.86 2.53
N ASN A 21 18.12 9.15 1.51
CA ASN A 21 18.68 7.88 1.05
C ASN A 21 19.81 8.05 0.01
N THR A 22 20.85 8.81 0.36
CA THR A 22 22.00 9.10 -0.53
C THR A 22 22.78 7.87 -0.99
N LYS A 23 22.67 6.76 -0.25
CA LYS A 23 23.33 5.49 -0.55
C LYS A 23 22.46 4.51 -1.35
N ASN A 24 21.24 4.91 -1.74
CA ASN A 24 20.29 4.09 -2.48
C ASN A 24 20.01 2.73 -1.82
N TYR A 25 19.82 2.70 -0.50
CA TYR A 25 19.36 1.50 0.20
C TYR A 25 17.97 1.07 -0.30
N PRO A 26 17.65 -0.23 -0.30
CA PRO A 26 16.27 -0.70 -0.43
C PRO A 26 15.37 0.01 0.58
N ALA A 27 14.27 0.60 0.11
CA ALA A 27 13.33 1.32 0.97
C ALA A 27 11.89 0.88 0.72
N PHE A 28 11.10 0.95 1.79
CA PHE A 28 9.66 0.73 1.78
C PHE A 28 8.96 2.07 2.04
N LEU A 29 7.86 2.29 1.32
CA LEU A 29 6.93 3.38 1.59
C LEU A 29 5.56 2.75 1.79
N MET A 30 5.02 2.86 3.00
CA MET A 30 3.77 2.18 3.37
C MET A 30 2.88 3.03 4.25
N GLY A 31 1.59 2.72 4.25
CA GLY A 31 0.59 3.35 5.11
C GLY A 31 -0.77 3.47 4.44
N ASP A 32 -1.67 4.17 5.12
CA ASP A 32 -2.96 4.61 4.58
C ASP A 32 -2.76 5.89 3.75
N PHE A 33 -3.01 5.80 2.44
CA PHE A 33 -2.88 6.93 1.51
C PHE A 33 -4.21 7.66 1.30
N ASN A 34 -5.33 7.15 1.82
CA ASN A 34 -6.68 7.68 1.56
C ASN A 34 -6.92 7.96 0.07
N SER A 35 -6.44 7.06 -0.79
CA SER A 35 -6.37 7.24 -2.24
C SER A 35 -6.52 5.91 -2.96
N GLU A 36 -7.43 5.84 -3.94
CA GLU A 36 -7.59 4.67 -4.81
C GLU A 36 -6.51 4.59 -5.90
N PRO A 37 -6.29 3.41 -6.52
CA PRO A 37 -5.18 3.18 -7.46
C PRO A 37 -5.11 4.12 -8.67
N GLU A 38 -6.24 4.68 -9.09
CA GLU A 38 -6.44 5.49 -10.29
C GLU A 38 -6.11 6.97 -10.04
N THR A 39 -5.83 7.34 -8.79
CA THR A 39 -5.55 8.71 -8.39
C THR A 39 -4.14 9.16 -8.79
N ALA A 40 -3.99 10.46 -9.06
CA ALA A 40 -2.73 11.04 -9.53
C ALA A 40 -1.55 10.81 -8.56
N GLN A 41 -1.81 10.87 -7.26
CA GLN A 41 -0.82 10.66 -6.21
C GLN A 41 -0.30 9.22 -6.18
N ILE A 42 -1.16 8.21 -6.37
CA ILE A 42 -0.70 6.81 -6.44
C ILE A 42 0.08 6.58 -7.74
N ALA A 43 -0.40 7.13 -8.86
CA ALA A 43 0.34 7.09 -10.12
C ALA A 43 1.73 7.76 -10.01
N GLU A 44 1.87 8.83 -9.22
CA GLU A 44 3.15 9.49 -8.98
C GLU A 44 4.14 8.61 -8.20
N ILE A 45 3.67 7.86 -7.20
CA ILE A 45 4.50 6.88 -6.47
C ILE A 45 4.95 5.77 -7.42
N LYS A 46 4.02 5.19 -8.21
CA LYS A 46 4.30 4.08 -9.15
C LYS A 46 5.31 4.45 -10.25
N LYS A 47 5.55 5.74 -10.52
CA LYS A 47 6.64 6.17 -11.41
C LYS A 47 8.02 5.81 -10.85
N VAL A 48 8.21 5.89 -9.54
CA VAL A 48 9.53 5.79 -8.89
C VAL A 48 9.67 4.60 -7.94
N MET A 49 8.58 3.96 -7.55
CA MET A 49 8.53 2.77 -6.69
C MET A 49 7.60 1.72 -7.30
N ASP A 50 7.74 0.47 -6.89
CA ASP A 50 6.87 -0.63 -7.31
C ASP A 50 5.83 -0.91 -6.24
N ASP A 51 4.58 -1.14 -6.65
CA ASP A 51 3.50 -1.58 -5.76
C ASP A 51 3.67 -3.08 -5.49
N THR A 52 3.80 -3.46 -4.22
CA THR A 52 4.02 -4.85 -3.83
C THR A 52 2.90 -5.79 -4.26
N LYS A 53 1.67 -5.27 -4.42
CA LYS A 53 0.53 -6.05 -4.95
C LYS A 53 0.72 -6.42 -6.42
N ASP A 54 1.34 -5.54 -7.19
CA ASP A 54 1.54 -5.70 -8.63
C ASP A 54 2.76 -6.58 -8.94
N VAL A 55 3.79 -6.53 -8.09
CA VAL A 55 5.08 -7.22 -8.32
C VAL A 55 5.27 -8.50 -7.50
N SER A 56 4.27 -8.94 -6.73
CA SER A 56 4.36 -10.20 -5.99
C SER A 56 4.46 -11.40 -6.94
N LYS A 57 5.35 -12.34 -6.62
CA LYS A 57 5.49 -13.60 -7.38
C LYS A 57 4.25 -14.46 -7.28
N GLU A 58 3.73 -14.63 -6.07
CA GLU A 58 2.44 -15.29 -5.86
C GLU A 58 1.30 -14.32 -6.18
N LYS A 59 0.17 -14.87 -6.63
CA LYS A 59 -1.04 -14.07 -6.83
C LYS A 59 -1.46 -13.45 -5.49
N PRO A 60 -1.77 -12.13 -5.44
CA PRO A 60 -2.23 -11.49 -4.22
C PRO A 60 -3.41 -12.24 -3.57
N PHE A 61 -3.35 -12.43 -2.25
CA PHE A 61 -4.34 -13.16 -1.47
C PHE A 61 -5.25 -12.22 -0.68
N GLY A 62 -6.50 -12.65 -0.44
CA GLY A 62 -7.48 -11.90 0.35
C GLY A 62 -8.35 -10.93 -0.46
N PRO A 63 -9.08 -10.02 0.21
CA PRO A 63 -9.95 -9.04 -0.44
C PRO A 63 -9.19 -8.07 -1.36
N SER A 64 -9.91 -7.46 -2.30
CA SER A 64 -9.30 -6.52 -3.26
C SER A 64 -9.00 -5.15 -2.66
N GLY A 65 -9.74 -4.77 -1.62
CA GLY A 65 -9.57 -3.54 -0.84
C GLY A 65 -9.09 -3.79 0.58
N THR A 66 -8.87 -2.69 1.30
CA THR A 66 -8.35 -2.67 2.67
C THR A 66 -9.30 -1.98 3.65
N PHE A 67 -10.14 -1.05 3.19
CA PHE A 67 -11.07 -0.33 4.06
C PHE A 67 -12.43 -1.01 4.15
N ASN A 68 -12.86 -1.32 5.37
CA ASN A 68 -14.07 -2.08 5.68
C ASN A 68 -15.11 -1.33 6.52
N ASP A 69 -14.77 -0.17 7.13
CA ASP A 69 -15.71 0.65 7.93
C ASP A 69 -16.43 -0.14 9.05
N PHE A 70 -15.78 -1.18 9.59
CA PHE A 70 -16.34 -2.18 10.52
C PHE A 70 -17.52 -3.00 10.00
N LYS A 71 -17.80 -2.98 8.70
CA LYS A 71 -18.91 -3.71 8.05
C LYS A 71 -18.49 -5.12 7.66
N HIS A 72 -18.57 -6.04 8.61
CA HIS A 72 -18.18 -7.44 8.40
C HIS A 72 -19.06 -8.19 7.38
N ASN A 73 -20.27 -7.72 7.14
CA ASN A 73 -21.23 -8.32 6.22
C ASN A 73 -21.16 -7.77 4.77
N GLU A 74 -20.17 -6.93 4.46
CA GLU A 74 -19.97 -6.33 3.13
C GLU A 74 -18.62 -6.76 2.53
N PRO A 75 -18.52 -6.88 1.19
CA PRO A 75 -17.25 -7.15 0.53
C PRO A 75 -16.30 -5.94 0.68
N VAL A 76 -15.05 -6.22 1.05
CA VAL A 76 -14.01 -5.19 1.22
C VAL A 76 -13.33 -4.93 -0.13
N THR A 77 -13.75 -3.87 -0.83
CA THR A 77 -13.31 -3.55 -2.20
C THR A 77 -12.49 -2.28 -2.31
N LEU A 78 -12.62 -1.34 -1.36
CA LEU A 78 -11.93 -0.06 -1.39
C LEU A 78 -10.48 -0.20 -0.93
N LEU A 79 -9.52 0.02 -1.83
CA LEU A 79 -8.08 -0.08 -1.56
C LEU A 79 -7.51 1.30 -1.24
N LEU A 80 -7.09 1.52 0.00
CA LEU A 80 -6.50 2.78 0.47
C LEU A 80 -5.11 2.61 1.09
N ASP A 81 -4.77 1.39 1.52
CA ASP A 81 -3.52 1.08 2.19
C ASP A 81 -2.57 0.36 1.23
N TYR A 82 -1.32 0.81 1.20
CA TYR A 82 -0.34 0.32 0.24
C TYR A 82 0.99 0.03 0.92
N ILE A 83 1.75 -0.89 0.31
CA ILE A 83 3.18 -1.07 0.56
C ILE A 83 3.88 -0.96 -0.80
N PHE A 84 4.74 0.04 -0.93
CA PHE A 84 5.60 0.24 -2.10
C PHE A 84 7.05 -0.08 -1.76
N ILE A 85 7.79 -0.60 -2.73
CA ILE A 85 9.23 -0.87 -2.61
C ILE A 85 10.03 -0.08 -3.64
N SER A 86 11.28 0.25 -3.32
CA SER A 86 12.19 0.87 -4.30
C SER A 86 12.39 -0.02 -5.52
N LYS A 87 12.30 0.58 -6.71
CA LYS A 87 12.63 -0.09 -7.98
C LYS A 87 14.07 -0.58 -7.97
N ASN A 88 14.31 -1.74 -8.59
CA ASN A 88 15.66 -2.34 -8.70
C ASN A 88 16.38 -2.51 -7.36
N SER A 89 15.64 -2.64 -6.25
CA SER A 89 16.21 -2.78 -4.90
C SER A 89 16.88 -4.14 -4.65
N GLY A 90 16.68 -5.11 -5.54
CA GLY A 90 17.05 -6.52 -5.30
C GLY A 90 16.08 -7.25 -4.39
N LEU A 91 15.11 -6.55 -3.78
CA LEU A 91 14.04 -7.16 -3.01
C LEU A 91 13.11 -7.94 -3.94
N THR A 92 12.74 -9.13 -3.49
CA THR A 92 11.76 -9.97 -4.17
C THR A 92 10.53 -10.09 -3.29
N VAL A 93 9.38 -9.65 -3.79
CA VAL A 93 8.09 -9.85 -3.09
C VAL A 93 7.59 -11.25 -3.42
N GLN A 94 7.65 -12.15 -2.45
CA GLN A 94 7.14 -13.51 -2.59
C GLN A 94 5.61 -13.51 -2.52
N LYS A 95 5.05 -12.85 -1.50
CA LYS A 95 3.60 -12.79 -1.25
C LYS A 95 3.14 -11.38 -0.96
N HIS A 96 1.92 -11.09 -1.38
CA HIS A 96 1.15 -9.94 -0.95
C HIS A 96 -0.23 -10.43 -0.50
N ALA A 97 -0.71 -10.00 0.66
CA ALA A 97 -2.01 -10.40 1.18
C ALA A 97 -2.72 -9.27 1.92
N VAL A 98 -4.04 -9.23 1.80
CA VAL A 98 -4.91 -8.45 2.70
C VAL A 98 -5.57 -9.42 3.67
N LEU A 99 -5.30 -9.26 4.96
CA LEU A 99 -5.74 -10.20 6.00
C LEU A 99 -7.13 -9.82 6.51
N SER A 100 -8.13 -10.65 6.23
CA SER A 100 -9.54 -10.39 6.56
C SER A 100 -10.02 -11.09 7.85
N ASP A 101 -9.10 -11.38 8.76
CA ASP A 101 -9.40 -12.00 10.04
C ASP A 101 -10.44 -11.21 10.83
N SER A 102 -11.37 -11.93 11.44
CA SER A 102 -12.44 -11.35 12.25
C SER A 102 -12.68 -12.20 13.49
N LYS A 103 -13.30 -11.59 14.50
CA LYS A 103 -13.71 -12.26 15.73
C LYS A 103 -15.13 -11.85 16.08
N ASP A 104 -16.00 -12.83 16.31
CA ASP A 104 -17.41 -12.60 16.65
C ASP A 104 -18.12 -11.68 15.63
N LEU A 105 -17.84 -11.90 14.33
CA LEU A 105 -18.32 -11.11 13.20
C LEU A 105 -17.92 -9.62 13.27
N LYS A 106 -16.76 -9.32 13.85
CA LYS A 106 -16.20 -7.97 13.93
C LYS A 106 -14.76 -7.96 13.45
N TYR A 107 -14.43 -6.96 12.66
CA TYR A 107 -13.03 -6.67 12.33
C TYR A 107 -12.34 -5.97 13.51
N PRO A 108 -11.04 -6.24 13.76
CA PRO A 108 -10.27 -5.52 14.78
C PRO A 108 -10.06 -4.03 14.49
N SER A 109 -10.15 -3.62 13.23
CA SER A 109 -9.96 -2.26 12.72
C SER A 109 -10.86 -2.04 11.50
N ASP A 110 -11.20 -0.79 11.20
CA ASP A 110 -11.88 -0.39 9.96
C ASP A 110 -10.98 -0.50 8.73
N HIS A 111 -9.68 -0.79 8.92
CA HIS A 111 -8.75 -1.20 7.90
C HIS A 111 -8.26 -2.64 8.12
N LEU A 112 -8.16 -3.41 7.04
CA LEU A 112 -7.54 -4.73 7.02
C LEU A 112 -6.02 -4.59 6.86
N PRO A 113 -5.21 -5.36 7.59
CA PRO A 113 -3.76 -5.34 7.45
C PRO A 113 -3.31 -5.77 6.05
N VAL A 114 -2.38 -5.01 5.47
CA VAL A 114 -1.62 -5.42 4.27
C VAL A 114 -0.34 -6.11 4.73
N PHE A 115 -0.14 -7.34 4.25
CA PHE A 115 1.01 -8.19 4.55
C PHE A 115 1.84 -8.44 3.29
N ILE A 116 3.17 -8.44 3.45
CA ILE A 116 4.09 -8.89 2.41
C ILE A 116 5.12 -9.86 2.98
N GLU A 117 5.54 -10.81 2.14
CA GLU A 117 6.69 -11.68 2.39
C GLU A 117 7.78 -11.33 1.38
N ILE A 118 9.00 -11.10 1.86
CA ILE A 118 10.17 -10.72 1.04
C ILE A 118 11.35 -11.65 1.34
N ASP A 119 12.20 -11.87 0.33
CA ASP A 119 13.52 -12.52 0.49
C ASP A 119 14.60 -11.53 0.93
#